data_AF-A0A2E4RFF5-F1
#
_entry.id   AF-A0A2E4RFF5-F1
#
_cell.length_a   1.000
_cell.length_b   1.000
_cell.length_c   1.000
_cell.angle_alpha   90.00
_cell.angle_beta   90.00
_cell.angle_gamma   90.00
#
_symmetry.space_group_name_H-M   'P 1'
#
loop_
_entity.id
_entity.type
_entity.pdbx_description
1 polymer ?
#
loop_
_entity_poly.entity_id
_entity_poly.type
_entity_poly.pdbx_seq_one_letter_code
_entity_poly.pdbx_strand_id
1 'polypeptide(L)'
;MKNLLLSLLSFLFISFSIAQDKKDVSKDLKLKSVKAVDYLHKNIKLDEKQKSIFMNEFAEYAFNMAKAISKSNEKGVDAKGSKGVHQYMLRFSAKRDKLAKACLKKKQVKLYDEYVRHIHPFTLEVRKPKKRN
;
A
#
# COMPACT_ATOMS: atom_id res chain seq x y z
N MET A 1 -49.82 -8.66 31.76
CA MET A 1 -48.39 -8.30 31.79
C MET A 1 -47.56 -9.32 31.02
N LYS A 2 -47.64 -9.37 29.68
CA LYS A 2 -46.87 -10.32 28.85
C LYS A 2 -46.08 -9.69 27.70
N ASN A 3 -46.15 -8.37 27.53
CA ASN A 3 -45.61 -7.70 26.34
C ASN A 3 -44.45 -6.74 26.61
N LEU A 4 -43.94 -6.66 27.85
CA LEU A 4 -42.81 -5.79 28.19
C LEU A 4 -41.43 -6.47 28.02
N LEU A 5 -41.38 -7.80 28.09
CA LEU A 5 -40.14 -8.59 27.95
C LEU A 5 -39.68 -8.75 26.50
N LEU A 6 -40.59 -8.63 25.52
CA LEU A 6 -40.24 -8.77 24.10
C LEU A 6 -39.60 -7.51 23.49
N SER A 7 -39.83 -6.32 24.07
CA SER A 7 -39.28 -5.05 23.53
C SER A 7 -37.83 -4.79 23.93
N LEU A 8 -37.36 -5.41 25.02
CA LEU A 8 -35.96 -5.35 25.44
C LEU A 8 -35.04 -6.30 24.68
N LEU A 9 -35.58 -7.35 24.06
CA LEU A 9 -34.81 -8.29 23.24
C LEU A 9 -34.51 -7.76 21.83
N SER A 10 -35.28 -6.77 21.36
CA SER A 10 -35.12 -6.18 20.01
C SER A 10 -34.06 -5.07 19.96
N PHE A 11 -33.64 -4.53 21.11
CA PHE A 11 -32.57 -3.53 21.20
C PHE A 11 -31.16 -4.12 21.34
N LEU A 12 -31.04 -5.43 21.59
CA LEU A 12 -29.74 -6.11 21.74
C LEU A 12 -29.10 -6.55 20.42
N PHE A 13 -29.81 -6.46 19.29
CA PHE A 13 -29.30 -6.89 17.98
C PHE A 13 -28.86 -5.75 17.04
N ILE A 14 -28.98 -4.48 17.44
CA ILE A 14 -28.58 -3.33 16.58
C ILE A 14 -27.24 -2.72 17.01
N SER A 15 -26.48 -3.36 17.89
CA SER A 15 -25.14 -2.89 18.28
C SER A 15 -23.99 -3.48 17.45
N PHE A 16 -24.28 -4.33 16.46
CA PHE A 16 -23.26 -5.03 15.66
C PHE A 16 -23.22 -4.64 14.17
N SER A 17 -23.74 -3.47 13.78
CA SER A 17 -23.70 -3.00 12.38
C SER A 17 -22.96 -1.68 12.15
N ILE A 18 -21.96 -1.36 12.98
CA ILE A 18 -20.92 -0.37 12.66
C ILE A 18 -19.54 -0.97 12.96
N ALA A 19 -19.29 -2.16 12.42
CA ALA A 19 -17.95 -2.66 12.19
C ALA A 19 -17.80 -2.88 10.68
N GLN A 20 -17.99 -1.82 9.89
CA GLN A 20 -17.56 -1.81 8.50
C GLN A 20 -16.04 -1.95 8.50
N ASP A 21 -15.62 -3.20 8.29
CA ASP A 21 -14.37 -3.70 7.72
C ASP A 21 -13.39 -2.60 7.27
N LYS A 22 -12.76 -1.93 8.26
CA LYS A 22 -11.51 -1.22 8.01
C LYS A 22 -10.46 -2.32 7.81
N LYS A 23 -10.40 -2.89 6.60
CA LYS A 23 -9.23 -3.64 6.16
C LYS A 23 -8.01 -2.86 6.61
N ASP A 24 -7.18 -3.47 7.43
CA ASP A 24 -5.99 -2.86 7.98
C ASP A 24 -5.06 -2.49 6.81
N VAL A 25 -5.16 -1.24 6.34
CA VAL A 25 -4.43 -0.69 5.19
C VAL A 25 -2.92 -0.92 5.36
N SER A 26 -2.44 -0.93 6.62
CA SER A 26 -1.05 -1.22 6.94
C SER A 26 -0.67 -2.66 6.58
N LYS A 27 -1.49 -3.64 6.98
CA LYS A 27 -1.26 -5.06 6.65
C LYS A 27 -1.32 -5.32 5.14
N ASP A 28 -2.30 -4.74 4.45
CA ASP A 28 -2.46 -4.90 3.01
C ASP A 28 -1.27 -4.31 2.23
N LEU A 29 -0.87 -3.07 2.55
CA LEU A 29 0.29 -2.43 1.91
C LEU A 29 1.59 -3.17 2.22
N LYS A 30 1.76 -3.69 3.44
CA LYS A 30 2.93 -4.51 3.79
C LYS A 30 2.99 -5.79 2.97
N LEU A 31 1.88 -6.52 2.80
CA LEU A 31 1.86 -7.73 1.98
C LEU A 31 2.16 -7.41 0.51
N LYS A 32 1.56 -6.33 -0.01
CA LYS A 32 1.76 -5.91 -1.41
C LYS A 32 3.17 -5.39 -1.67
N SER A 33 3.81 -4.77 -0.68
CA SER A 33 5.20 -4.34 -0.80
C SER A 33 6.17 -5.51 -0.96
N VAL A 34 5.96 -6.61 -0.23
CA VAL A 34 6.74 -7.85 -0.39
C VAL A 34 6.56 -8.41 -1.81
N LYS A 35 5.32 -8.52 -2.29
CA LYS A 35 5.03 -8.99 -3.65
C LYS A 35 5.65 -8.10 -4.74
N ALA A 36 5.67 -6.78 -4.52
CA ALA A 36 6.32 -5.83 -5.41
C ALA A 36 7.84 -6.05 -5.46
N VAL A 37 8.49 -6.31 -4.33
CA VAL A 37 9.92 -6.62 -4.28
C VAL A 37 10.22 -7.96 -4.94
N ASP A 38 9.42 -9.00 -4.69
CA ASP A 38 9.58 -10.30 -5.35
C ASP A 38 9.47 -10.18 -6.87
N TYR A 39 8.51 -9.37 -7.34
CA TYR A 39 8.37 -9.05 -8.76
C TYR A 39 9.63 -8.37 -9.32
N LEU A 40 10.15 -7.36 -8.63
CA LEU A 40 11.35 -6.64 -9.07
C LEU A 40 12.60 -7.53 -9.02
N HIS A 41 12.76 -8.34 -7.97
CA HIS A 41 13.84 -9.29 -7.84
C HIS A 41 13.89 -10.27 -9.02
N LYS A 42 12.73 -10.85 -9.39
CA LYS A 42 12.63 -11.78 -10.52
C LYS A 42 12.99 -11.13 -11.86
N ASN A 43 12.52 -9.90 -12.12
CA ASN A 43 12.66 -9.26 -13.43
C ASN A 43 13.98 -8.50 -13.60
N ILE A 44 14.54 -7.93 -12.53
CA ILE A 44 15.81 -7.19 -12.53
C ILE A 44 17.01 -8.10 -12.23
N LYS A 45 16.73 -9.31 -11.69
CA LYS A 45 17.74 -10.26 -11.19
C LYS A 45 18.59 -9.63 -10.09
N LEU A 46 17.92 -9.20 -9.02
CA LEU A 46 18.59 -8.63 -7.85
C LEU A 46 19.35 -9.72 -7.11
N ASP A 47 20.56 -9.43 -6.62
CA ASP A 47 21.22 -10.29 -5.63
C ASP A 47 20.56 -10.17 -4.24
N GLU A 48 20.94 -11.03 -3.29
CA GLU A 48 20.33 -11.04 -1.95
C GLU A 48 20.54 -9.73 -1.18
N LYS A 49 21.69 -9.06 -1.38
CA LYS A 49 21.97 -7.78 -0.74
C LYS A 49 21.07 -6.68 -1.31
N GLN A 50 20.94 -6.63 -2.64
CA GLN A 50 20.05 -5.73 -3.35
C GLN A 50 18.58 -6.00 -2.97
N LYS A 51 18.17 -7.26 -2.90
CA LYS A 51 16.83 -7.68 -2.49
C LYS A 51 16.52 -7.21 -1.07
N SER A 52 17.45 -7.38 -0.12
CA SER A 52 17.30 -6.90 1.26
C SER A 52 17.12 -5.38 1.33
N ILE A 53 17.91 -4.62 0.56
CA ILE A 53 17.73 -3.17 0.44
C ILE A 53 16.33 -2.83 -0.09
N PHE A 54 15.89 -3.51 -1.15
CA PHE A 54 14.56 -3.29 -1.71
C PHE A 54 13.45 -3.60 -0.71
N MET A 55 13.58 -4.69 0.06
CA MET A 55 12.63 -5.04 1.13
C MET A 55 12.51 -3.93 2.16
N ASN A 56 13.64 -3.35 2.59
CA ASN A 56 13.65 -2.25 3.56
C ASN A 56 12.98 -0.99 2.98
N GLU A 57 13.36 -0.58 1.76
CA GLU A 57 12.84 0.63 1.14
C GLU A 57 11.34 0.54 0.82
N PHE A 58 10.87 -0.61 0.35
CA PHE A 58 9.46 -0.83 0.07
C PHE A 58 8.63 -1.01 1.34
N ALA A 59 9.19 -1.58 2.41
CA ALA A 59 8.54 -1.63 3.72
C ALA A 59 8.40 -0.23 4.33
N GLU A 60 9.45 0.60 4.26
CA GLU A 60 9.39 1.98 4.75
C GLU A 60 8.37 2.80 3.95
N TYR A 61 8.35 2.64 2.62
CA TYR A 61 7.34 3.26 1.76
C TYR A 61 5.92 2.84 2.16
N ALA A 62 5.66 1.54 2.32
CA ALA A 62 4.35 1.02 2.69
C ALA A 62 3.88 1.55 4.06
N PHE A 63 4.77 1.58 5.04
CA PHE A 63 4.49 2.12 6.37
C PHE A 63 4.13 3.61 6.32
N ASN A 64 4.93 4.40 5.61
CA ASN A 64 4.71 5.85 5.47
C ASN A 64 3.40 6.14 4.72
N MET A 65 3.07 5.37 3.69
CA MET A 65 1.81 5.48 2.96
C MET A 65 0.60 5.09 3.80
N ALA A 66 0.67 4.00 4.56
CA ALA A 66 -0.39 3.60 5.49
C ALA A 66 -0.68 4.73 6.48
N LYS A 67 0.38 5.33 7.06
CA LYS A 67 0.25 6.47 7.99
C LYS A 67 -0.38 7.69 7.31
N ALA A 68 0.01 8.00 6.08
CA ALA A 68 -0.56 9.12 5.32
C ALA A 68 -2.05 8.92 5.02
N ILE A 69 -2.44 7.70 4.62
CA ILE A 69 -3.83 7.34 4.33
C ILE A 69 -4.67 7.42 5.62
N SER A 70 -4.21 6.84 6.72
CA SER A 70 -4.92 6.89 8.01
C SER A 70 -5.16 8.32 8.46
N LYS A 71 -4.12 9.18 8.40
CA LYS A 71 -4.24 10.61 8.74
C LYS A 71 -5.22 11.37 7.83
N SER A 72 -5.28 11.01 6.55
CA SER A 72 -6.24 11.62 5.63
C SER A 72 -7.68 11.20 5.92
N ASN A 73 -7.88 9.94 6.32
CA ASN A 73 -9.21 9.41 6.63
C ASN A 73 -9.75 9.99 7.95
N GLU A 74 -8.89 10.29 8.92
CA GLU A 74 -9.26 10.94 10.19
C GLU A 74 -9.73 12.40 10.01
N LYS A 75 -9.25 13.11 8.99
CA LYS A 75 -9.57 14.53 8.75
C LYS A 75 -10.82 14.76 7.87
N GLY A 76 -11.51 13.69 7.47
CA GLY A 76 -12.59 13.74 6.49
C GLY A 76 -12.07 13.73 5.05
N VAL A 77 -12.75 13.01 4.15
CA VAL A 77 -12.37 12.87 2.74
C VAL A 77 -12.84 14.10 1.96
N ASP A 78 -12.15 15.23 2.13
CA ASP A 78 -12.29 16.37 1.23
C ASP A 78 -11.23 16.31 0.10
N ALA A 79 -11.38 17.14 -0.93
CA ALA A 79 -10.42 17.23 -2.02
C ALA A 79 -9.01 17.69 -1.56
N LYS A 80 -8.85 18.15 -0.31
CA LYS A 80 -7.55 18.52 0.28
C LYS A 80 -6.84 17.30 0.87
N GLY A 81 -7.57 16.37 1.48
CA GLY A 81 -7.05 15.09 1.96
C GLY A 81 -6.42 14.26 0.85
N SER A 82 -7.12 14.11 -0.28
CA SER A 82 -6.58 13.37 -1.45
C SER A 82 -5.33 14.01 -2.05
N LYS A 83 -5.28 15.34 -2.15
CA LYS A 83 -4.07 16.09 -2.57
C LYS A 83 -2.90 15.89 -1.61
N GLY A 84 -3.16 15.84 -0.30
CA GLY A 84 -2.15 15.58 0.72
C GLY A 84 -1.53 14.19 0.58
N VAL A 85 -2.35 13.15 0.43
CA VAL A 85 -1.86 11.77 0.21
C VAL A 85 -1.06 11.66 -1.08
N HIS A 86 -1.45 12.37 -2.15
CA HIS A 86 -0.69 12.40 -3.39
C HIS A 86 0.71 13.02 -3.22
N GLN A 87 0.84 14.13 -2.48
CA GLN A 87 2.14 14.73 -2.20
C GLN A 87 3.05 13.80 -1.37
N TYR A 88 2.48 13.13 -0.38
CA TYR A 88 3.20 12.10 0.37
C TYR A 88 3.68 10.96 -0.53
N MET A 89 2.82 10.47 -1.43
CA MET A 89 3.16 9.43 -2.40
C MET A 89 4.34 9.84 -3.27
N LEU A 90 4.33 11.06 -3.84
CA LEU A 90 5.43 11.54 -4.68
C LEU A 90 6.75 11.60 -3.91
N ARG A 91 6.73 12.17 -2.70
CA ARG A 91 7.91 12.31 -1.84
C ARG A 91 8.47 10.95 -1.44
N PHE A 92 7.62 10.03 -1.00
CA PHE A 92 8.06 8.71 -0.54
C PHE A 92 8.51 7.83 -1.71
N SER A 93 7.88 7.94 -2.87
CA SER A 93 8.33 7.25 -4.09
C SER A 93 9.70 7.75 -4.51
N ALA A 94 9.93 9.07 -4.53
CA ALA A 94 11.24 9.63 -4.88
C ALA A 94 12.35 9.17 -3.92
N LYS A 95 12.06 9.09 -2.60
CA LYS A 95 13.01 8.56 -1.62
C LYS A 95 13.34 7.09 -1.90
N ARG A 96 12.31 6.25 -2.02
CA ARG A 96 12.44 4.82 -2.32
C ARG A 96 13.25 4.59 -3.59
N ASP A 97 12.92 5.31 -4.66
CA ASP A 97 13.56 5.14 -5.98
C ASP A 97 15.03 5.56 -5.94
N LYS A 98 15.36 6.64 -5.23
CA LYS A 98 16.74 7.08 -5.04
C LYS A 98 17.57 6.01 -4.33
N LEU A 99 17.06 5.45 -3.24
CA LEU A 99 17.77 4.46 -2.42
C LEU A 99 17.86 3.10 -3.13
N ALA A 100 16.77 2.66 -3.77
CA ALA A 100 16.76 1.46 -4.60
C ALA A 100 17.78 1.56 -5.74
N LYS A 101 17.82 2.68 -6.48
CA LYS A 101 18.76 2.85 -7.60
C LYS A 101 20.23 2.96 -7.15
N ALA A 102 20.49 3.43 -5.93
CA ALA A 102 21.86 3.58 -5.42
C ALA A 102 22.61 2.24 -5.31
N CYS A 103 21.91 1.11 -5.16
CA CYS A 103 22.52 -0.21 -5.12
C CYS A 103 22.53 -0.96 -6.47
N LEU A 104 22.03 -0.34 -7.55
CA LEU A 104 21.90 -0.97 -8.86
C LEU A 104 23.02 -0.59 -9.82
N LYS A 105 23.37 -1.52 -10.72
CA LYS A 105 24.20 -1.23 -11.90
C LYS A 105 23.39 -0.48 -12.96
N LYS A 106 24.07 0.26 -13.85
CA LYS A 106 23.43 1.06 -14.92
C LYS A 106 22.40 0.27 -15.76
N LYS A 107 22.68 -1.00 -16.08
CA LYS A 107 21.72 -1.88 -16.80
C LYS A 107 20.49 -2.21 -15.95
N GLN A 108 20.68 -2.48 -14.66
CA GLN A 108 19.59 -2.76 -13.73
C GLN A 108 18.72 -1.51 -13.46
N VAL A 109 19.30 -0.31 -13.45
CA VAL A 109 18.54 0.94 -13.32
C VAL A 109 17.51 1.10 -14.45
N LYS A 110 17.87 0.76 -15.69
CA LYS A 110 16.93 0.80 -16.82
C LYS A 110 15.76 -0.17 -16.63
N LEU A 111 16.06 -1.41 -16.19
CA LEU A 111 15.04 -2.42 -15.89
C LEU A 111 14.16 -1.98 -14.73
N TYR A 112 14.75 -1.37 -13.69
CA TYR A 112 13.99 -0.80 -12.58
C TYR A 112 13.00 0.25 -13.06
N ASP A 113 13.44 1.21 -13.88
CA ASP A 113 12.58 2.26 -14.41
C ASP A 113 11.43 1.73 -15.27
N GLU A 114 11.62 0.60 -15.94
CA GLU A 114 10.58 -0.09 -16.69
C GLU A 114 9.60 -0.80 -15.75
N TYR A 115 10.11 -1.68 -14.89
CA TYR A 115 9.29 -2.57 -14.07
C TYR A 115 8.59 -1.87 -12.91
N VAL A 116 9.15 -0.78 -12.38
CA VAL A 116 8.51 -0.01 -11.31
C VAL A 116 7.20 0.64 -11.78
N ARG A 117 7.05 0.91 -13.08
CA ARG A 117 5.81 1.46 -13.67
C ARG A 117 4.66 0.45 -13.65
N HIS A 118 4.96 -0.83 -13.50
CA HIS A 118 3.94 -1.87 -13.35
C HIS A 118 3.41 -1.95 -11.92
N ILE A 119 4.05 -1.27 -10.96
CA ILE A 119 3.62 -1.25 -9.57
C ILE A 119 2.77 0.00 -9.34
N HIS A 120 1.54 -0.18 -8.88
CA HIS A 120 0.67 0.93 -8.56
C HIS A 120 1.25 1.73 -7.38
N PRO A 121 1.41 3.07 -7.48
CA PRO A 121 2.07 3.84 -6.43
C PRO A 121 1.30 3.82 -5.10
N PHE A 122 -0.03 3.96 -5.13
CA PHE A 122 -0.83 3.96 -3.90
C PHE A 122 -1.07 2.58 -3.28
N THR A 123 -1.32 1.55 -4.08
CA THR A 123 -1.73 0.23 -3.57
C THR A 123 -0.59 -0.78 -3.55
N LEU A 124 0.54 -0.49 -4.22
CA LEU A 124 1.65 -1.43 -4.46
C LEU A 124 1.24 -2.71 -5.21
N GLU A 125 0.08 -2.71 -5.86
CA GLU A 125 -0.34 -3.82 -6.69
C GLU A 125 0.49 -3.90 -7.97
N VAL A 126 1.02 -5.09 -8.24
CA VAL A 126 1.71 -5.40 -9.48
C VAL A 126 0.67 -5.63 -10.59
N ARG A 127 0.60 -4.70 -11.53
CA ARG A 127 -0.21 -4.82 -12.74
C ARG A 127 0.48 -5.79 -13.70
N LYS A 128 -0.25 -6.80 -14.17
CA LYS A 128 0.28 -7.69 -15.22
C LYS A 128 0.48 -6.85 -16.49
N PRO A 129 1.63 -6.97 -17.19
CA PRO A 129 1.79 -6.33 -18.49
C PRO A 129 0.68 -6.84 -19.41
N LYS A 130 -0.08 -5.91 -20.00
CA LYS A 130 -1.13 -6.26 -20.97
C LYS A 130 -0.42 -6.95 -22.13
N LYS A 131 -0.65 -8.26 -22.33
CA LYS A 131 -0.18 -8.95 -23.54
C LYS A 131 -0.76 -8.18 -24.73
N ARG A 132 0.10 -7.56 -25.53
CA ARG A 132 -0.29 -7.09 -26.85
C ARG A 132 -0.45 -8.37 -27.69
N ASN A 133 -1.69 -8.76 -27.94
CA ASN A 133 -2.02 -9.71 -29.00
C ASN A 133 -1.78 -9.03 -30.35
#